data_AF-A0A560MJN4-F1
#
_entry.id   AF-A0A560MJN4-F1
#
_cell.length_a   1.000
_cell.length_b   1.000
_cell.length_c   1.000
_cell.angle_alpha   90.00
_cell.angle_beta   90.00
_cell.angle_gamma   90.00
#
_symmetry.space_group_name_H-M   'P 1'
#
loop_
_entity.id
_entity.type
_entity.pdbx_description
1 polymer ?
#
loop_
_entity_poly.entity_id
_entity_poly.type
_entity_poly.pdbx_seq_one_letter_code
_entity_poly.pdbx_strand_id
1 'polypeptide(L)' 'MKFSAELIQTMRDALETVMASVPADQSVFGLKAAVAECILRAAAHGQTSFDGLVTSASDQLQSIISMLT' A
#
# COMPACT_ATOMS: atom_id res chain seq x y z
N MET A 1 -11.71 -15.58 -4.09
CA MET A 1 -10.51 -15.49 -4.93
C MET A 1 -9.29 -15.67 -4.03
N LYS A 2 -8.35 -16.56 -4.38
CA LYS A 2 -7.11 -16.77 -3.61
C LYS A 2 -6.01 -16.07 -4.39
N PHE A 3 -5.38 -15.06 -3.80
CA PHE A 3 -4.24 -14.40 -4.42
C PHE A 3 -3.07 -15.41 -4.52
N SER A 4 -2.40 -15.45 -5.67
CA SER A 4 -1.19 -16.27 -5.85
C SER A 4 -0.09 -15.81 -4.90
N ALA A 5 0.78 -16.72 -4.47
CA ALA A 5 1.89 -16.39 -3.56
C ALA A 5 2.77 -15.25 -4.10
N GLU A 6 2.97 -15.22 -5.42
CA GLU A 6 3.67 -14.16 -6.15
C GLU A 6 2.99 -12.80 -5.95
N LEU A 7 1.68 -12.72 -6.16
CA LEU A 7 0.92 -11.48 -5.98
C LEU A 7 0.96 -11.00 -4.53
N ILE A 8 0.87 -11.91 -3.55
CA ILE A 8 0.98 -11.54 -2.15
C ILE A 8 2.40 -11.03 -1.83
N GLN A 9 3.46 -11.59 -2.44
CA GLN A 9 4.81 -11.02 -2.33
C GLN A 9 4.86 -9.61 -2.91
N THR A 10 4.33 -9.42 -4.12
CA THR A 10 4.26 -8.11 -4.77
C THR A 10 3.55 -7.06 -3.92
N MET A 11 2.43 -7.42 -3.28
CA MET A 11 1.68 -6.52 -2.41
C MET A 11 2.45 -6.13 -1.14
N ARG A 12 3.21 -7.07 -0.56
CA ARG A 12 4.08 -6.79 0.59
C ARG A 12 5.24 -5.88 0.19
N ASP A 13 5.91 -6.19 -0.91
CA ASP A 13 7.02 -5.38 -1.42
C ASP A 13 6.54 -3.96 -1.75
N ALA A 14 5.35 -3.82 -2.34
CA ALA A 14 4.74 -2.52 -2.61
C ALA A 14 4.44 -1.74 -1.33
N LEU A 15 3.91 -2.42 -0.30
CA LEU A 15 3.67 -1.82 1.01
C LEU A 15 4.97 -1.32 1.63
N GLU A 16 6.03 -2.13 1.60
CA GLU A 16 7.34 -1.78 2.15
C GLU A 16 7.96 -0.61 1.40
N THR A 17 7.86 -0.58 0.06
CA THR A 17 8.33 0.51 -0.78
C THR A 17 7.63 1.84 -0.47
N VAL A 18 6.30 1.81 -0.34
CA VAL A 18 5.52 3.01 -0.01
C VAL A 18 5.83 3.48 1.40
N MET A 19 5.93 2.55 2.37
CA MET A 19 6.30 2.87 3.75
C MET A 19 7.73 3.39 3.89
N ALA A 20 8.68 2.95 3.07
CA ALA A 20 10.03 3.47 3.06
C ALA A 20 10.10 4.96 2.63
N SER A 21 9.09 5.43 1.90
CA SER A 21 8.95 6.85 1.52
C SER A 21 8.34 7.70 2.63
N VAL A 22 7.78 7.08 3.68
CA VAL A 22 7.18 7.78 4.82
C VAL A 22 8.26 8.06 5.87
N PRO A 23 8.38 9.30 6.38
CA PRO A 23 9.29 9.60 7.47
C PRO A 23 8.92 8.79 8.74
N ALA A 24 9.93 8.30 9.47
CA ALA A 24 9.73 7.43 10.62
C ALA A 24 8.80 8.01 11.71
N ASP A 25 8.79 9.33 11.88
CA ASP A 25 7.87 10.06 12.77
C ASP A 25 6.39 9.87 12.42
N GLN A 26 6.07 9.64 11.14
CA GLN A 26 4.70 9.43 10.64
C GLN A 26 4.39 7.95 10.38
N SER A 27 5.37 7.05 10.55
CA SER A 27 5.20 5.61 10.35
C SER A 27 4.43 4.97 11.52
N VAL A 28 3.16 5.33 11.64
CA VAL A 28 2.22 4.78 12.63
C VAL A 28 1.58 3.50 12.10
N PHE A 29 1.25 2.57 13.00
CA PHE A 29 0.56 1.30 12.64
C PHE A 29 -0.71 1.55 11.81
N GLY A 30 -1.44 2.63 12.09
CA GLY A 30 -2.64 3.03 11.34
C GLY A 30 -2.36 3.37 9.87
N LEU A 31 -1.24 4.05 9.60
CA LEU A 31 -0.83 4.41 8.25
C LEU A 31 -0.46 3.15 7.45
N LYS A 32 0.30 2.23 8.06
CA LYS A 32 0.66 0.95 7.43
C LYS A 32 -0.58 0.11 7.11
N ALA A 33 -1.56 0.07 8.01
CA ALA A 33 -2.82 -0.64 7.79
C ALA A 33 -3.64 -0.02 6.64
N ALA A 34 -3.75 1.30 6.60
CA ALA A 34 -4.48 2.01 5.56
C ALA A 34 -3.83 1.86 4.17
N VAL A 35 -2.49 1.91 4.09
CA VAL A 35 -1.75 1.67 2.85
C VAL A 35 -1.89 0.20 2.40
N ALA A 36 -1.82 -0.75 3.32
CA ALA A 36 -2.07 -2.16 3.00
C ALA A 36 -3.50 -2.38 2.46
N GLU A 37 -4.50 -1.71 3.03
CA GLU A 37 -5.88 -1.75 2.54
C GLU A 37 -5.98 -1.17 1.11
N CYS A 38 -5.31 -0.05 0.83
CA CYS A 38 -5.27 0.53 -0.50
C CYS A 38 -4.70 -0.45 -1.54
N ILE A 39 -3.59 -1.12 -1.22
CA ILE A 39 -2.96 -2.15 -2.06
C ILE A 39 -3.91 -3.34 -2.25
N LEU A 40 -4.59 -3.79 -1.20
CA LEU A 40 -5.59 -4.86 -1.28
C LEU A 40 -6.79 -4.50 -2.17
N ARG A 41 -7.29 -3.26 -2.07
CA ARG A 41 -8.37 -2.76 -2.94
C ARG A 41 -7.92 -2.66 -4.38
N ALA A 42 -6.72 -2.15 -4.64
CA ALA A 42 -6.16 -2.08 -5.99
C ALA A 42 -6.04 -3.49 -6.61
N ALA A 43 -5.52 -4.45 -5.84
CA ALA A 43 -5.47 -5.86 -6.25
C ALA A 43 -6.86 -6.46 -6.51
N ALA A 44 -7.85 -6.14 -5.68
CA ALA A 44 -9.23 -6.56 -5.88
C ALA A 44 -9.87 -5.96 -7.14
N HIS A 45 -9.47 -4.75 -7.55
CA HIS A 45 -9.88 -4.12 -8.80
C HIS A 45 -9.12 -4.62 -10.05
N GLY A 46 -8.22 -5.60 -9.89
CA GLY A 46 -7.47 -6.22 -10.99
C GLY A 46 -6.05 -5.69 -11.17
N GLN A 47 -5.58 -4.78 -10.32
CA GLN A 47 -4.21 -4.27 -10.36
C GLN A 47 -3.25 -5.28 -9.70
N THR A 48 -2.51 -6.04 -10.49
CA THR A 48 -1.58 -7.08 -9.97
C THR A 48 -0.11 -6.72 -10.13
N SER A 49 0.19 -5.62 -10.84
CA SER A 49 1.54 -5.15 -11.09
C SER A 49 2.09 -4.37 -9.91
N PHE A 50 3.35 -4.63 -9.56
CA PHE A 50 4.07 -3.91 -8.50
C PHE A 50 3.96 -2.39 -8.64
N ASP A 51 4.32 -1.87 -9.81
CA ASP A 51 4.29 -0.44 -10.12
C ASP A 51 2.89 0.16 -9.96
N GLY A 52 1.85 -0.54 -10.42
CA GLY A 52 0.46 -0.10 -10.29
C GLY A 52 -0.04 -0.10 -8.84
N LEU A 53 0.41 -1.07 -8.03
CA LEU A 53 0.09 -1.15 -6.60
C LEU A 53 0.78 -0.03 -5.82
N VAL A 54 2.08 0.18 -6.06
CA VAL A 54 2.86 1.28 -5.47
C VAL A 54 2.25 2.61 -5.85
N THR A 55 2.00 2.86 -7.14
CA THR A 55 1.41 4.11 -7.62
C THR A 55 0.05 4.38 -6.98
N SER A 56 -0.85 3.40 -6.94
CA SER A 56 -2.18 3.57 -6.32
C SER A 56 -2.10 3.89 -4.84
N ALA A 57 -1.17 3.24 -4.12
CA ALA A 57 -0.96 3.44 -2.70
C ALA A 57 -0.26 4.76 -2.39
N SER A 58 0.74 5.15 -3.18
CA SER A 58 1.43 6.44 -3.09
C SER A 58 0.51 7.62 -3.37
N ASP A 59 -0.40 7.50 -4.34
CA ASP A 59 -1.41 8.52 -4.65
C ASP A 59 -2.33 8.78 -3.45
N GLN A 60 -2.77 7.70 -2.78
CA GLN A 60 -3.61 7.80 -1.58
C GLN A 60 -2.83 8.10 -0.29
N LEU A 61 -1.50 7.95 -0.29
CA LEU A 61 -0.66 8.07 0.89
C LEU A 61 -0.81 9.43 1.57
N GLN A 62 -0.76 10.53 0.81
CA GLN A 62 -0.90 11.89 1.35
C GLN A 62 -2.29 12.14 1.95
N SER A 63 -3.33 11.58 1.32
CA SER A 63 -4.70 11.65 1.84
C SER A 63 -4.83 10.89 3.16
N ILE A 64 -4.24 9.69 3.25
CA ILE A 64 -4.25 8.87 4.47
C ILE A 64 -3.49 9.57 5.60
N ILE A 65 -2.30 10.11 5.33
CA ILE A 65 -1.52 10.89 6.32
C ILE A 65 -2.34 12.06 6.85
N SER A 66 -3.02 12.79 5.96
CA SER A 66 -3.87 13.93 6.33
C SER A 66 -5.09 13.55 7.17
N MET A 67 -5.63 12.33 7.01
CA MET A 67 -6.75 11.84 7.84
C MET A 67 -6.29 11.33 9.23
N LEU A 68 -5.01 10.97 9.36
CA LEU A 68 -4.44 10.39 10.57
C LEU A 68 -3.66 11.39 11.44
N THR A 69 -3.42 12.61 10.94
CA THR A 69 -2.78 13.73 11.64
C THR A 69 -3.83 14.66 12.22
#